data_AF-A0A5B6TB43-F1
#
_entry.id   AF-A0A5B6TB43-F1
#
_cell.length_a   1.000
_cell.length_b   1.000
_cell.length_c   1.000
_cell.angle_alpha   90.00
_cell.angle_beta   90.00
_cell.angle_gamma   90.00
#
_symmetry.space_group_name_H-M   'P 1'
#
loop_
_entity.id
_entity.type
_entity.pdbx_description
1 polymer ?
#
loop_
_entity_poly.entity_id
_entity_poly.type
_entity_poly.pdbx_seq_one_letter_code
_entity_poly.pdbx_strand_id
1 'polypeptide(L)'
;MREELSVESRNKIDAYFAEHVDLVARREALLSLPNPLKLDNWLSHCIVTGTPREACKEYQIYAQCEGKDLLYTYMPYMISGEAMEEIQRLISPHTRQILDDFMDTHFGLPPEFRALLQDRLVLI
;
A
#
# COMPACT_ATOMS: atom_id res chain seq x y z
N MET A 1 5.54 8.50 -12.74
CA MET A 1 4.36 8.24 -11.88
C MET A 1 4.35 8.97 -10.54
N ARG A 2 5.21 8.69 -9.53
CA ARG A 2 5.08 9.35 -8.20
C ARG A 2 5.18 10.89 -8.26
N GLU A 3 5.98 11.42 -9.17
CA GLU A 3 6.11 12.87 -9.41
C GLU A 3 4.93 13.47 -10.19
N GLU A 4 4.15 12.63 -10.88
CA GLU A 4 2.94 13.04 -11.62
C GLU A 4 1.69 13.05 -10.73
N LEU A 5 1.70 12.36 -9.58
CA LEU A 5 0.62 12.46 -8.60
C LEU A 5 0.59 13.87 -8.01
N SER A 6 -0.61 14.42 -7.77
CA SER A 6 -0.73 15.75 -7.20
C SER A 6 -0.02 15.84 -5.84
N VAL A 7 0.69 16.94 -5.61
CA VAL A 7 1.34 17.23 -4.31
C VAL A 7 0.34 17.09 -3.16
N GLU A 8 -0.91 17.50 -3.39
CA GLU A 8 -2.01 17.36 -2.43
C GLU A 8 -2.30 15.89 -2.07
N SER A 9 -2.42 14.99 -3.05
CA SER A 9 -2.72 13.57 -2.78
C SER A 9 -1.59 12.91 -2.02
N ARG A 10 -0.34 13.20 -2.41
CA ARG A 10 0.85 12.74 -1.68
C ARG A 10 0.85 13.20 -0.23
N ASN A 11 0.63 14.48 0.01
CA ASN A 11 0.61 15.02 1.37
C ASN A 11 -0.50 14.40 2.22
N LYS A 12 -1.69 14.14 1.64
CA LYS A 12 -2.79 13.48 2.35
C LYS A 12 -2.46 12.03 2.70
N ILE A 13 -1.87 11.28 1.78
CA ILE A 13 -1.45 9.90 2.02
C ILE A 13 -0.32 9.86 3.07
N ASP A 14 0.69 10.71 2.93
CA ASP A 14 1.81 10.81 3.89
C ASP A 14 1.30 11.17 5.30
N ALA A 15 0.35 12.12 5.41
CA ALA A 15 -0.27 12.49 6.67
C ALA A 15 -1.09 11.35 7.29
N TYR A 16 -1.88 10.65 6.48
CA TYR A 16 -2.67 9.50 6.93
C TYR A 16 -1.78 8.37 7.46
N PHE A 17 -0.68 8.05 6.77
CA PHE A 17 0.28 7.07 7.26
C PHE A 17 0.95 7.53 8.56
N ALA A 18 1.37 8.80 8.66
CA ALA A 18 1.99 9.33 9.87
C ALA A 18 1.03 9.32 11.07
N GLU A 19 -0.27 9.48 10.85
CA GLU A 19 -1.30 9.42 11.89
C GLU A 19 -1.60 7.99 12.35
N HIS A 20 -1.62 7.02 11.44
CA HIS A 20 -2.06 5.65 11.74
C HIS A 20 -0.91 4.67 11.99
N VAL A 21 0.32 5.01 11.61
CA VAL A 21 1.45 4.07 11.60
C VAL A 21 2.68 4.65 12.29
N ASP A 22 3.05 4.04 13.42
CA ASP A 22 4.39 4.23 14.01
C ASP A 22 5.37 3.18 13.45
N LEU A 23 6.06 3.56 12.37
CA LEU A 23 7.03 2.70 11.69
C LEU A 23 8.24 2.36 12.57
N VAL A 24 8.64 3.28 13.46
CA VAL A 24 9.81 3.09 14.33
C VAL A 24 9.46 2.09 15.43
N ALA A 25 8.36 2.33 16.15
CA ALA A 25 7.91 1.42 17.21
C ALA A 25 7.60 0.02 16.66
N ARG A 26 6.94 -0.07 15.50
CA ARG A 26 6.68 -1.36 14.84
C ARG A 26 7.96 -2.12 14.53
N ARG A 27 8.96 -1.45 13.95
CA ARG A 27 10.26 -2.06 13.62
C ARG A 27 10.95 -2.56 14.89
N GLU A 28 11.03 -1.74 15.93
CA GLU A 28 11.66 -2.13 17.20
C GLU A 28 10.98 -3.35 17.82
N ALA A 29 9.64 -3.37 17.84
CA ALA A 29 8.88 -4.51 18.33
C ALA A 29 9.16 -5.78 17.53
N LEU A 30 9.16 -5.73 16.20
CA LEU A 30 9.41 -6.89 15.34
C LEU A 30 10.85 -7.40 15.43
N LEU A 31 11.83 -6.50 15.52
CA LEU A 31 13.24 -6.87 15.67
C LEU A 31 13.55 -7.47 17.05
N SER A 32 12.72 -7.19 18.06
CA SER A 32 12.85 -7.77 19.40
C SER A 32 12.35 -9.21 19.51
N LEU A 33 11.62 -9.73 18.51
CA LEU A 33 11.06 -11.07 18.54
C LEU A 33 12.11 -12.16 18.36
N PRO A 34 11.90 -13.38 18.91
CA PRO A 34 12.64 -14.56 18.49
C PRO A 34 12.42 -14.80 16.99
N ASN A 35 13.52 -14.86 16.21
CA ASN A 35 13.51 -14.91 14.76
C ASN A 35 12.88 -13.66 14.10
N PRO A 36 13.53 -12.49 14.22
CA PRO A 36 12.97 -11.22 13.75
C PRO A 36 12.76 -11.18 12.22
N LEU A 37 13.44 -12.03 11.46
CA LEU A 37 13.29 -12.13 10.01
C LEU A 37 12.16 -13.07 9.56
N LYS A 38 11.42 -13.69 10.50
CA LYS A 38 10.27 -14.52 10.15
C LYS A 38 9.18 -13.65 9.51
N LEU A 39 8.95 -13.86 8.21
CA LEU A 39 8.07 -13.03 7.39
C LEU A 39 6.64 -12.94 7.93
N ASP A 40 6.10 -14.04 8.47
CA ASP A 40 4.75 -14.05 9.05
C ASP A 40 4.56 -13.01 10.15
N ASN A 41 5.60 -12.71 10.95
CA ASN A 41 5.49 -11.71 12.00
C ASN A 41 5.21 -10.32 11.40
N TRP A 42 5.88 -9.99 10.29
CA TRP A 42 5.76 -8.71 9.59
C TRP A 42 4.45 -8.56 8.81
N LEU A 43 3.86 -9.68 8.37
CA LEU A 43 2.67 -9.73 7.52
C LEU A 43 1.40 -10.20 8.25
N SER A 44 1.46 -10.43 9.57
CA SER A 44 0.36 -10.99 10.35
C SER A 44 -0.85 -10.06 10.46
N HIS A 45 -0.63 -8.74 10.41
CA HIS A 45 -1.67 -7.74 10.60
C HIS A 45 -1.46 -6.58 9.62
N CYS A 46 -2.57 -5.90 9.31
CA CYS A 46 -2.53 -4.66 8.55
C CYS A 46 -1.71 -3.62 9.32
N ILE A 47 -0.78 -2.96 8.63
CA ILE A 47 0.03 -1.92 9.27
C ILE A 47 -0.79 -0.70 9.67
N VAL A 48 -1.92 -0.46 9.01
CA VAL A 48 -2.80 0.70 9.22
C VAL A 48 -3.94 0.36 10.18
N THR A 49 -4.75 -0.65 9.87
CA THR A 49 -5.96 -0.96 10.67
C THR A 49 -5.69 -1.92 11.83
N GLY A 50 -4.53 -2.59 11.84
CA GLY A 50 -4.25 -3.67 12.78
C GLY A 50 -5.08 -4.94 12.56
N THR A 51 -5.90 -5.01 11.50
CA THR A 51 -6.73 -6.19 11.20
C THR A 51 -5.84 -7.41 10.93
N PRO A 52 -6.09 -8.57 11.57
CA PRO A 52 -5.36 -9.80 11.28
C PRO A 52 -5.50 -10.18 9.80
N ARG A 53 -4.42 -10.68 9.20
CA ARG A 53 -4.39 -11.09 7.79
C ARG A 53 -5.47 -12.12 7.47
N GLU A 54 -5.71 -13.06 8.38
CA GLU A 54 -6.70 -14.13 8.22
C GLU A 54 -8.15 -13.61 8.24
N ALA A 55 -8.38 -12.42 8.79
CA ALA A 55 -9.68 -11.74 8.76
C ALA A 55 -9.85 -10.82 7.54
N CYS A 56 -8.78 -10.59 6.77
CA CYS A 56 -8.83 -9.74 5.58
C CYS A 56 -9.39 -10.54 4.38
N LYS A 57 -10.46 -10.04 3.77
CA LYS A 57 -10.97 -10.59 2.49
C LYS A 57 -9.97 -10.39 1.35
N GLU A 58 -9.28 -9.26 1.36
CA GLU A 58 -8.21 -8.93 0.43
C GLU A 58 -7.16 -8.07 1.15
N TYR A 59 -5.92 -8.14 0.69
CA TYR A 59 -4.82 -7.34 1.19
C TYR A 59 -3.71 -7.26 0.13
N GLN A 60 -2.88 -6.22 0.22
CA GLN A 60 -1.70 -6.04 -0.60
C GLN A 60 -0.45 -6.09 0.29
N ILE A 61 0.62 -6.74 -0.19
CA ILE A 61 1.91 -6.83 0.50
C ILE A 61 2.90 -5.91 -0.20
N TYR A 62 3.60 -5.12 0.60
CA TYR A 62 4.64 -4.19 0.17
C TYR A 62 5.99 -4.68 0.71
N ALA A 63 6.97 -4.73 -0.17
CA ALA A 63 8.30 -5.21 0.12
C ALA A 63 9.33 -4.31 -0.56
N GLN A 64 10.43 -4.04 0.15
CA GLN A 64 11.60 -3.42 -0.43
C GLN A 64 12.68 -4.50 -0.57
N CYS A 65 13.21 -4.65 -1.79
CA CYS A 65 14.23 -5.64 -2.09
C CYS A 65 15.49 -4.96 -2.63
N GLU A 66 16.64 -5.47 -2.25
CA GLU A 66 17.93 -5.19 -2.89
C GLU A 66 18.39 -6.47 -3.61
N GLY A 67 18.19 -6.50 -4.93
CA GLY A 67 18.38 -7.73 -5.71
C GLY A 67 17.43 -8.84 -5.26
N LYS A 68 17.99 -9.91 -4.68
CA LYS A 68 17.22 -11.05 -4.15
C LYS A 68 16.90 -10.94 -2.66
N ASP A 69 17.45 -9.93 -1.99
CA ASP A 69 17.42 -9.81 -0.54
C ASP A 69 16.28 -8.87 -0.12
N LEU A 70 15.46 -9.33 0.82
CA LEU A 70 14.37 -8.54 1.40
C LEU A 70 14.92 -7.64 2.51
N LEU A 71 14.61 -6.34 2.47
CA LEU A 71 15.10 -5.36 3.43
C LEU A 71 14.13 -5.18 4.60
N TYR A 72 14.55 -5.60 5.79
CA TYR A 72 13.79 -5.56 7.04
C TYR A 72 13.95 -4.24 7.82
N THR A 73 13.95 -3.11 7.12
CA THR A 73 14.03 -1.78 7.75
C THR A 73 12.64 -1.33 8.19
N TYR A 74 11.77 -0.94 7.24
CA TYR A 74 10.36 -0.60 7.51
C TYR A 74 9.38 -1.52 6.77
N MET A 75 9.89 -2.26 5.80
CA MET A 75 9.19 -3.28 5.04
C MET A 75 9.72 -4.65 5.46
N PRO A 76 9.00 -5.75 5.18
CA PRO A 76 7.71 -5.80 4.51
C PRO A 76 6.52 -5.46 5.42
N TYR A 77 5.40 -5.07 4.82
CA TYR A 77 4.13 -4.92 5.53
C TYR A 77 2.96 -5.25 4.60
N MET A 78 1.77 -5.43 5.19
CA MET A 78 0.54 -5.56 4.41
C MET A 78 -0.46 -4.44 4.72
N ILE A 79 -1.28 -4.09 3.74
CA ILE A 79 -2.41 -3.17 3.86
C ILE A 79 -3.68 -3.95 3.52
N SER A 80 -4.69 -3.92 4.39
CA SER A 80 -5.98 -4.56 4.16
C SER A 80 -6.78 -3.83 3.07
N GLY A 81 -7.75 -4.50 2.45
CA GLY A 81 -8.67 -3.86 1.50
C GLY A 81 -9.37 -2.63 2.07
N GLU A 82 -9.77 -2.68 3.35
CA GLU A 82 -10.37 -1.56 4.08
C GLU A 82 -9.45 -0.33 4.12
N ALA A 83 -8.18 -0.52 4.53
CA ALA A 83 -7.19 0.55 4.53
C ALA A 83 -6.89 1.06 3.11
N MET A 84 -6.91 0.18 2.11
CA MET A 84 -6.77 0.58 0.71
C MET A 84 -7.92 1.47 0.26
N GLU A 85 -9.17 1.17 0.63
CA GLU A 85 -10.31 2.04 0.33
C GLU A 85 -10.19 3.41 0.99
N GLU A 86 -9.72 3.45 2.24
CA GLU A 86 -9.44 4.71 2.95
C GLU A 86 -8.39 5.55 2.21
N ILE A 87 -7.26 4.95 1.85
CA ILE A 87 -6.20 5.61 1.10
C ILE A 87 -6.72 6.10 -0.26
N GLN A 88 -7.53 5.31 -0.96
CA GLN A 88 -8.11 5.71 -2.24
C GLN A 88 -9.00 6.95 -2.11
N ARG A 89 -9.76 7.09 -1.01
CA ARG A 89 -10.58 8.28 -0.75
C ARG A 89 -9.75 9.57 -0.56
N LEU A 90 -8.47 9.46 -0.22
CA LEU A 90 -7.56 10.60 -0.08
C LEU A 90 -7.04 11.13 -1.43
N ILE A 91 -7.10 10.31 -2.48
CA ILE A 91 -6.63 10.66 -3.82
C ILE A 91 -7.56 11.72 -4.42
N SER A 92 -6.97 12.87 -4.76
CA SER A 92 -7.71 13.99 -5.35
C SER A 92 -8.29 13.61 -6.73
N PRO A 93 -9.38 14.27 -7.17
CA PRO A 93 -9.93 14.07 -8.51
C PRO A 93 -8.87 14.24 -9.62
N HIS A 94 -7.95 15.19 -9.45
CA HIS A 94 -6.87 15.43 -10.40
C HIS A 94 -5.91 14.22 -10.51
N THR A 95 -5.51 13.65 -9.39
CA THR A 95 -4.64 12.46 -9.39
C THR A 95 -5.36 11.23 -9.95
N ARG A 96 -6.66 11.07 -9.69
CA ARG A 96 -7.47 10.01 -10.31
C ARG A 96 -7.47 10.12 -11.82
N GLN A 97 -7.67 11.33 -12.35
CA GLN A 97 -7.65 11.57 -13.78
C GLN A 97 -6.30 11.22 -14.42
N ILE A 98 -5.18 11.56 -13.77
CA ILE A 98 -3.84 11.20 -14.26
C ILE A 98 -3.67 9.67 -14.32
N LEU A 99 -4.20 8.94 -13.34
CA LEU A 99 -4.14 7.48 -13.29
C LEU A 99 -5.03 6.85 -14.38
N ASP A 100 -6.23 7.40 -14.59
CA ASP A 100 -7.13 6.98 -15.66
C ASP A 100 -6.49 7.21 -17.05
N ASP A 101 -5.94 8.41 -17.28
CA ASP A 101 -5.25 8.78 -18.53
C ASP A 101 -4.03 7.89 -18.79
N PHE A 102 -3.27 7.55 -17.74
CA PHE A 102 -2.13 6.62 -17.83
C PHE A 102 -2.57 5.21 -18.23
N MET A 103 -3.64 4.69 -17.61
CA MET A 103 -4.21 3.39 -17.96
C MET A 103 -4.70 3.35 -19.40
N ASP A 104 -5.40 4.39 -19.85
CA ASP A 104 -5.90 4.49 -21.22
C ASP A 104 -4.78 4.59 -22.26
N THR A 105 -3.72 5.35 -21.94
CA THR A 105 -2.60 5.58 -22.86
C THR A 105 -1.65 4.38 -22.95
N HIS A 106 -1.36 3.72 -21.83
CA HIS A 106 -0.29 2.71 -21.76
C HIS A 106 -0.79 1.27 -21.71
N PHE A 107 -1.99 1.03 -21.19
CA PHE A 107 -2.51 -0.33 -21.02
C PHE A 107 -3.63 -0.66 -22.00
N GLY A 108 -4.21 0.33 -22.70
CA GLY A 108 -5.07 0.14 -23.87
C GLY A 108 -6.15 -0.92 -23.67
N LEU A 109 -6.68 -1.05 -22.45
CA LEU A 109 -7.49 -2.19 -22.07
C LEU A 109 -8.83 -2.14 -22.80
N PRO A 110 -9.28 -3.28 -23.35
CA PRO A 110 -10.62 -3.40 -23.89
C PRO A 110 -11.67 -2.94 -22.86
N PRO A 111 -12.75 -2.24 -23.28
CA PRO A 111 -13.72 -1.63 -22.38
C PRO A 111 -14.27 -2.59 -21.30
N GLU A 112 -14.41 -3.88 -21.64
CA GLU A 112 -14.88 -4.93 -20.74
C GLU A 112 -13.98 -5.19 -19.53
N PHE A 113 -12.69 -4.87 -19.60
CA PHE A 113 -11.75 -5.07 -18.49
C PHE A 113 -11.56 -3.81 -17.62
N ARG A 114 -12.04 -2.65 -18.07
CA ARG A 114 -11.92 -1.37 -17.32
C ARG A 114 -12.65 -1.43 -15.98
N ALA A 115 -13.86 -2.01 -15.97
CA ALA A 115 -14.68 -2.15 -14.77
C ALA A 115 -14.05 -3.03 -13.68
N LEU A 116 -13.11 -3.93 -14.04
CA LEU A 116 -12.45 -4.83 -13.08
C LEU A 116 -11.25 -4.18 -12.37
N LEU A 117 -10.71 -3.09 -12.92
CA LEU A 117 -9.52 -2.40 -12.40
C LEU A 117 -9.83 -1.03 -11.80
N GLN A 118 -10.96 -0.39 -12.18
CA GLN A 118 -11.39 0.87 -11.57
C GLN A 118 -11.54 0.80 -10.05
N ASP A 119 -11.90 -0.37 -9.52
CA ASP A 119 -12.02 -0.60 -8.08
C ASP A 119 -10.70 -1.07 -7.42
N ARG A 120 -9.62 -1.24 -8.19
CA ARG A 120 -8.37 -1.87 -7.75
C ARG A 120 -7.15 -1.05 -8.15
N LEU A 121 -6.89 0.01 -7.38
CA LEU A 121 -5.61 0.70 -7.45
C LEU A 121 -4.48 -0.21 -6.97
N VAL A 122 -3.56 -0.52 -7.88
CA VAL A 122 -2.26 -1.11 -7.56
C VAL A 122 -1.34 0.05 -7.24
N LEU A 123 -1.05 0.26 -5.95
CA LEU A 123 0.02 1.18 -5.55
C LEU A 123 1.34 0.42 -5.73
N ILE A 124 2.18 0.90 -6.64
CA ILE A 124 3.52 0.38 -6.92
C ILE A 124 4.55 1.32 -6.30
#